data_AF-A0A4Q6DMY4-F1
#
_entry.id   AF-A0A4Q6DMY4-F1
#
_cell.length_a   1.000
_cell.length_b   1.000
_cell.length_c   1.000
_cell.angle_alpha   90.00
_cell.angle_beta   90.00
_cell.angle_gamma   90.00
#
_symmetry.space_group_name_H-M   'P 1'
#
loop_
_entity.id
_entity.type
_entity.pdbx_description
1 polymer ?
#
loop_
_entity_poly.entity_id
_entity_poly.type
_entity_poly.pdbx_seq_one_letter_code
_entity_poly.pdbx_strand_id
1 'polypeptide(L)' 'KNTLRIDLWTKDMPVDEMKRFFYETLQTMGDSFLRATGETNIVEDLRDYCAHFAEKMEITR' A
#
# COMPACT_ATOMS: atom_id res chain seq x y z
N LYS A 1 13.11 16.34 -10.83
CA LYS A 1 12.02 15.49 -10.29
C LYS A 1 12.22 15.41 -8.78
N ASN A 2 11.37 16.06 -8.00
CA ASN A 2 11.42 15.97 -6.54
C ASN A 2 10.60 14.76 -6.14
N THR A 3 11.26 13.72 -5.61
CA THR A 3 10.54 12.63 -4.96
C THR A 3 9.99 13.15 -3.65
N LEU A 4 8.67 13.15 -3.50
CA LEU A 4 8.04 13.44 -2.22
C LEU A 4 8.20 12.20 -1.35
N ARG A 5 8.84 12.36 -0.19
CA ARG A 5 8.89 11.35 0.85
C ARG A 5 7.78 11.67 1.85
N ILE A 6 6.88 10.72 2.08
CA ILE A 6 5.88 10.79 3.14
C ILE A 6 6.27 9.73 4.15
N ASP A 7 6.59 10.15 5.38
CA ASP A 7 6.73 9.21 6.49
C ASP A 7 5.31 8.86 6.96
N LEU A 8 4.93 7.60 6.77
CA LEU A 8 3.57 7.09 6.98
C LEU A 8 3.28 6.74 8.45
N TRP A 9 4.21 7.01 9.36
CA TRP A 9 4.11 6.61 10.76
C TRP A 9 4.71 7.67 11.68
N THR A 10 4.19 7.72 12.91
CA THR A 10 4.73 8.53 14.00
C THR A 10 5.43 7.61 15.01
N LYS A 11 6.25 8.18 15.91
CA LYS A 11 6.96 7.39 16.93
C LYS A 11 6.03 6.61 17.86
N ASP A 12 4.80 7.08 18.04
CA ASP A 12 3.84 6.54 18.99
C ASP A 12 2.83 5.56 18.35
N MET A 13 2.88 5.38 17.02
CA MET A 13 1.98 4.49 16.32
C MET A 13 2.34 3.02 16.63
N PRO A 14 1.38 2.18 17.05
CA PRO A 14 1.60 0.74 17.20
C PRO A 14 2.01 0.10 15.87
N VAL A 15 2.89 -0.90 15.93
CA VAL A 15 3.39 -1.60 14.73
C VAL A 15 2.24 -2.18 13.89
N ASP A 16 1.19 -2.69 14.53
CA ASP A 16 0.04 -3.27 13.83
C ASP A 16 -0.78 -2.22 13.07
N GLU A 17 -0.88 -1.00 13.63
CA GLU A 17 -1.51 0.13 12.95
C GLU A 17 -0.64 0.61 11.77
N MET A 18 0.69 0.66 11.93
CA MET A 18 1.61 0.98 10.83
C MET A 18 1.47 0.01 9.66
N LYS A 19 1.40 -1.30 9.96
CA LYS A 19 1.22 -2.35 8.94
C LYS A 19 -0.07 -2.14 8.14
N ARG A 20 -1.19 -1.92 8.83
CA ARG A 20 -2.49 -1.67 8.21
C ARG A 20 -2.48 -0.41 7.35
N PHE A 21 -1.97 0.69 7.89
CA PHE A 21 -1.90 1.96 7.17
C PHE A 21 -1.03 1.88 5.90
N PHE A 22 0.08 1.14 5.97
CA PHE A 22 0.94 0.91 4.81
C PHE A 22 0.22 0.11 3.72
N TYR A 23 -0.50 -0.94 4.10
CA TYR A 23 -1.31 -1.74 3.17
C TYR A 23 -2.40 -0.89 2.49
N GLU A 24 -3.17 -0.11 3.25
CA GLU A 24 -4.22 0.78 2.71
C GLU A 24 -3.62 1.86 1.78
N THR A 25 -2.44 2.38 2.12
CA THR A 25 -1.72 3.33 1.27
C THR A 25 -1.29 2.70 -0.05
N LEU A 26 -0.76 1.46 -0.04
CA LEU A 26 -0.39 0.77 -1.28
C LEU A 26 -1.58 0.51 -2.20
N GLN A 27 -2.74 0.11 -1.65
CA GLN A 27 -3.95 -0.08 -2.43
C GLN A 27 -4.43 1.22 -3.09
N THR A 28 -4.50 2.31 -2.31
CA THR A 28 -4.95 3.61 -2.82
C THR A 28 -3.97 4.24 -3.82
N MET A 29 -2.66 3.97 -3.68
CA MET A 29 -1.65 4.30 -4.68
C MET A 29 -1.85 3.50 -5.97
N GLY A 30 -2.13 2.20 -5.88
CA GLY A 30 -2.45 1.36 -7.03
C GLY A 30 -3.65 1.88 -7.82
N ASP A 31 -4.73 2.26 -7.13
CA ASP A 31 -5.91 2.86 -7.75
C ASP A 31 -5.61 4.20 -8.42
N SER A 32 -4.77 5.02 -7.79
CA SER A 32 -4.35 6.30 -8.35
C SER A 32 -3.48 6.13 -9.59
N PHE A 33 -2.59 5.13 -9.56
CA PHE A 33 -1.77 4.75 -10.72
C PHE A 33 -2.66 4.26 -11.87
N LEU A 34 -3.63 3.37 -11.59
CA LEU A 34 -4.59 2.87 -12.57
C LEU A 34 -5.33 4.02 -13.26
N ARG A 35 -5.86 4.98 -12.48
CA ARG A 35 -6.58 6.12 -13.03
C ARG A 35 -5.68 7.04 -13.88
N ALA A 36 -4.40 7.13 -13.56
CA ALA A 36 -3.46 8.00 -14.25
C ALA A 36 -2.89 7.39 -15.53
N THR A 37 -2.68 6.08 -15.58
CA THR A 37 -1.98 5.41 -16.68
C THR A 37 -2.86 4.46 -17.49
N GLY A 38 -3.95 3.94 -16.91
CA GLY A 38 -4.79 2.92 -17.52
C GLY A 38 -4.16 1.51 -17.53
N GLU A 39 -3.02 1.32 -16.87
CA GLU A 39 -2.28 0.05 -16.85
C GLU A 39 -2.92 -0.97 -15.89
N THR A 40 -3.96 -1.66 -16.36
CA THR A 40 -4.73 -2.62 -15.55
C THR A 40 -3.89 -3.81 -15.07
N ASN A 41 -3.10 -4.41 -15.96
CA ASN A 41 -2.35 -5.63 -15.65
C ASN A 41 -1.35 -5.41 -14.51
N ILE A 42 -0.64 -4.27 -14.54
CA ILE A 42 0.33 -3.93 -13.49
C ILE A 42 -0.37 -3.68 -12.15
N VAL A 43 -1.56 -3.08 -12.18
CA VAL A 43 -2.32 -2.80 -10.95
C VAL A 43 -2.92 -4.08 -10.37
N GLU A 44 -3.32 -5.03 -11.21
CA GLU A 44 -3.75 -6.36 -10.77
C GLU A 44 -2.61 -7.12 -10.09
N ASP A 45 -1.42 -7.18 -10.72
CA ASP A 45 -0.23 -7.78 -10.10
C ASP A 45 0.14 -7.11 -8.76
N LEU A 46 0.03 -5.77 -8.70
CA LEU A 46 0.28 -5.00 -7.48
C LEU A 46 -0.74 -5.34 -6.38
N ARG A 47 -2.02 -5.53 -6.73
CA ARG A 47 -3.08 -5.87 -5.77
C ARG A 47 -2.88 -7.28 -5.22
N ASP A 48 -2.49 -8.23 -6.06
CA ASP A 48 -2.16 -9.59 -5.63
C ASP A 48 -0.96 -9.59 -4.68
N TYR A 49 0.06 -8.79 -4.97
CA TYR A 49 1.18 -8.58 -4.05
C TYR A 49 0.73 -7.97 -2.72
N CYS A 50 -0.16 -6.97 -2.75
CA CYS A 50 -0.70 -6.36 -1.54
C CYS A 50 -1.47 -7.39 -0.70
N ALA A 51 -2.29 -8.24 -1.31
CA ALA A 51 -3.04 -9.28 -0.61
C ALA A 51 -2.11 -10.27 0.08
N HIS A 52 -1.06 -10.73 -0.61
CA HIS A 52 -0.04 -11.60 -0.04
C HIS A 52 0.80 -10.90 1.05
N PHE A 53 1.04 -9.60 0.92
CA PHE A 53 1.66 -8.79 1.97
C PHE A 53 0.78 -8.74 3.23
N ALA A 54 -0.53 -8.55 3.08
CA ALA A 54 -1.48 -8.53 4.20
C ALA A 54 -1.53 -9.88 4.92
N GLU A 55 -1.50 -10.98 4.19
CA GLU A 55 -1.46 -12.34 4.76
C GLU A 55 -0.18 -12.58 5.57
N LYS A 56 0.99 -12.26 5.01
CA LYS A 56 2.28 -12.44 5.70
C LYS A 56 2.46 -11.56 6.92
N MET A 57 1.84 -10.39 6.91
CA MET A 57 1.93 -9.42 8.00
C MET A 57 0.80 -9.59 9.03
N GLU A 58 -0.06 -10.61 8.85
CA GLU A 58 -1.22 -10.94 9.69
C GLU A 58 -2.21 -9.76 9.83
N ILE A 59 -2.34 -8.94 8.79
CA ILE A 59 -3.18 -7.72 8.78
C ILE A 59 -4.67 -8.07 8.59
N THR A 60 -4.94 -9.18 7.90
CA THR A 60 -6.28 -9.65 7.51
C THR A 60 -6.88 -10.67 8.48
N ARG A 61 -6.34 -10.82 9.69
CA ARG A 61 -6.87 -11.73 10.72
C ARG A 61 -7.54 -11.00 11.88
#